data_AF-A0A1I7U693-F1
#
_entry.id   AF-A0A1I7U693-F1
#
_cell.length_a   1.000
_cell.length_b   1.000
_cell.length_c   1.000
_cell.angle_alpha   90.00
_cell.angle_beta   90.00
_cell.angle_gamma   90.00
#
_symmetry.space_group_name_H-M   'P 1'
#
loop_
_entity.id
_entity.type
_entity.pdbx_description
1 polymer ?
#
loop_
_entity_poly.entity_id
_entity_poly.type
_entity_poly.pdbx_seq_one_letter_code
_entity_poly.pdbx_strand_id
1 'polypeptide(L)'
;MRWVLLLLLPAIASAATTYQHRQTYYPSLRSQAKIRCLDWLNFDLNEWNEQPPDLIIAADVVYDTALLGSLCRVLRLLLSLSHSQAAAAIVACTRRNESSLDAFELHLSQF
;
A
#
# COMPACT_ATOMS: atom_id res chain seq x y z
N MET A 1 4.20 -11.03 15.46
CA MET A 1 5.10 -10.07 14.79
C MET A 1 4.22 -9.13 13.99
N ARG A 2 4.43 -7.81 14.06
CA ARG A 2 3.58 -6.81 13.39
C ARG A 2 4.14 -6.46 12.01
N TRP A 3 3.33 -6.54 10.95
CA TRP A 3 3.75 -6.23 9.58
C TRP A 3 3.22 -4.88 9.11
N VAL A 4 4.09 -4.12 8.43
CA VAL A 4 3.76 -2.82 7.83
C VAL A 4 3.91 -2.91 6.33
N LEU A 5 2.86 -2.56 5.59
CA LEU A 5 2.89 -2.46 4.13
C LEU A 5 3.03 -0.99 3.72
N LEU A 6 4.06 -0.68 2.92
CA LEU A 6 4.30 0.65 2.38
C LEU A 6 3.91 0.71 0.90
N LEU A 7 2.97 1.59 0.54
CA LEU A 7 2.59 1.88 -0.84
C LEU A 7 3.20 3.20 -1.27
N LEU A 8 4.06 3.14 -2.29
CA LEU A 8 4.79 4.29 -2.82
C LEU A 8 4.51 4.44 -4.32
N LEU A 9 4.51 5.69 -4.80
CA LEU A 9 4.41 5.98 -6.22
C LEU A 9 5.55 5.33 -7.03
N PRO A 10 5.32 5.02 -8.32
CA PRO A 10 6.35 4.47 -9.22
C PRO A 10 7.64 5.30 -9.27
N ALA A 11 7.56 6.62 -9.09
CA ALA A 11 8.72 7.52 -9.05
C ALA A 11 9.66 7.25 -7.85
N ILE A 12 9.16 6.67 -6.76
CA ILE A 12 9.94 6.27 -5.59
C ILE A 12 10.35 4.78 -5.68
N ALA A 13 9.73 4.01 -6.59
CA ALA A 13 10.11 2.61 -6.83
C ALA A 13 11.59 2.45 -7.22
N SER A 14 12.18 3.44 -7.90
CA SER A 14 13.63 3.47 -8.19
C SER A 14 14.50 3.47 -6.91
N ALA A 15 14.06 4.16 -5.86
CA ALA A 15 14.73 4.12 -4.55
C ALA A 15 14.52 2.77 -3.85
N ALA A 16 13.35 2.14 -4.01
CA ALA A 16 13.08 0.79 -3.51
C ALA A 16 13.93 -0.28 -4.23
N THR A 17 14.09 -0.19 -5.55
CA THR A 17 14.97 -1.06 -6.34
C THR A 17 16.44 -0.86 -5.97
N THR A 18 16.87 0.39 -5.76
CA THR A 18 18.22 0.71 -5.27
C THR A 18 18.45 0.13 -3.87
N TYR A 19 17.43 0.16 -3.02
CA TYR A 19 17.46 -0.47 -1.71
C TYR A 19 17.58 -2.00 -1.79
N GLN A 20 16.85 -2.67 -2.70
CA GLN A 20 16.98 -4.12 -2.95
C GLN A 20 18.40 -4.49 -3.37
N HIS A 21 18.99 -3.73 -4.31
CA HIS A 21 20.36 -3.97 -4.75
C HIS A 21 21.38 -3.84 -3.61
N ARG A 22 21.14 -2.91 -2.67
CA ARG A 22 22.00 -2.72 -1.48
C ARG A 22 21.90 -3.87 -0.47
N GLN A 23 20.74 -4.50 -0.33
CA GLN A 23 20.56 -5.64 0.57
C GLN A 23 21.32 -6.90 0.11
N THR A 24 21.44 -7.11 -1.21
CA THR A 24 22.21 -8.24 -1.77
C THR A 24 23.69 -8.17 -1.39
N TYR A 25 24.23 -6.96 -1.20
CA TYR A 25 25.66 -6.73 -0.92
C TYR A 25 26.01 -6.70 0.58
N TYR A 26 25.03 -6.55 1.48
CA TYR A 26 25.23 -6.47 2.93
C TYR A 26 24.26 -7.37 3.72
N PRO A 27 24.50 -8.70 3.75
CA PRO A 27 23.57 -9.66 4.36
C PRO A 27 23.45 -9.54 5.89
N SER A 28 24.33 -8.78 6.56
CA SER A 28 24.26 -8.49 8.00
C SER A 28 23.18 -7.47 8.36
N LEU A 29 22.70 -6.68 7.40
CA LEU A 29 21.49 -5.85 7.54
C LEU A 29 20.28 -6.68 7.09
N ARG A 30 19.90 -7.70 7.87
CA ARG A 30 18.63 -8.42 7.66
C ARG A 30 17.46 -7.48 7.93
N SER A 31 17.11 -6.64 6.96
CA SER A 31 15.87 -5.90 6.98
C SER A 31 14.73 -6.91 6.90
N GLN A 32 13.79 -6.87 7.85
CA GLN A 32 12.54 -7.62 7.79
C GLN A 32 11.57 -7.06 6.72
N ALA A 33 12.07 -6.26 5.78
CA ALA A 33 11.30 -5.63 4.72
C ALA A 33 11.33 -6.50 3.46
N LYS A 34 10.15 -6.77 2.90
CA LYS A 34 9.99 -7.39 1.58
C LYS A 34 9.43 -6.35 0.62
N ILE A 35 9.96 -6.32 -0.58
CA ILE A 35 9.43 -5.49 -1.67
C ILE A 35 8.67 -6.41 -2.61
N ARG A 36 7.42 -6.02 -2.92
CA ARG A 36 6.53 -6.72 -3.82
C ARG A 36 5.84 -5.72 -4.74
N CYS A 37 5.50 -6.15 -5.94
CA CYS A 37 4.61 -5.38 -6.80
C CYS A 37 3.18 -5.51 -6.25
N LEU A 38 2.44 -4.40 -6.23
CA LEU A 38 1.03 -4.39 -5.89
C LEU A 38 0.29 -3.67 -7.01
N ASP A 39 -0.27 -4.44 -7.94
CA ASP A 39 -1.14 -3.93 -8.98
C ASP A 39 -2.55 -3.78 -8.41
N TRP A 40 -3.07 -2.54 -8.38
CA TRP A 40 -4.40 -2.27 -7.83
C TRP A 40 -5.53 -2.77 -8.74
N LEU A 41 -5.30 -2.83 -10.06
CA LEU A 41 -6.30 -3.22 -11.04
C LEU A 41 -6.48 -4.74 -11.08
N ASN A 42 -5.39 -5.49 -10.93
CA ASN A 42 -5.34 -6.95 -11.02
C ASN A 42 -4.95 -7.59 -9.68
N PHE A 43 -5.42 -7.04 -8.56
CA PHE A 43 -5.04 -7.49 -7.24
C PHE A 43 -5.58 -8.88 -6.90
N ASP A 44 -4.69 -9.82 -6.58
CA ASP A 44 -5.02 -11.14 -6.04
C ASP A 44 -4.72 -11.22 -4.54
N LEU A 45 -5.77 -11.46 -3.75
CA LEU A 45 -5.68 -11.57 -2.30
C LEU A 45 -4.84 -12.77 -1.84
N ASN A 46 -4.84 -13.85 -2.61
CA ASN A 46 -4.20 -15.11 -2.22
C ASN A 46 -2.68 -14.97 -2.05
N GLU A 47 -2.06 -14.07 -2.81
CA GLU A 47 -0.62 -13.77 -2.71
C GLU A 47 -0.22 -13.13 -1.37
N TRP A 48 -1.19 -12.64 -0.59
CA TRP A 48 -1.00 -11.85 0.63
C TRP A 48 -1.49 -12.54 1.91
N ASN A 49 -2.11 -13.73 1.80
CA ASN A 49 -2.69 -14.46 2.93
C ASN A 49 -1.66 -14.94 3.97
N GLU A 50 -0.42 -15.23 3.54
CA GLU A 50 0.60 -15.78 4.43
C GLU A 50 1.08 -14.79 5.50
N GLN A 51 1.03 -13.48 5.20
CA GLN A 51 1.56 -12.42 6.04
C GLN A 51 0.68 -11.17 5.94
N PRO A 52 -0.51 -11.19 6.57
CA PRO A 52 -1.44 -10.07 6.50
C PRO A 52 -0.85 -8.83 7.20
N PRO A 53 -1.01 -7.63 6.62
CA PRO A 53 -0.54 -6.40 7.24
C PRO A 53 -1.43 -6.00 8.42
N ASP A 54 -0.82 -5.56 9.51
CA ASP A 54 -1.53 -4.91 10.62
C ASP A 54 -1.66 -3.40 10.38
N LEU A 55 -0.74 -2.82 9.60
CA LEU A 55 -0.72 -1.41 9.26
C LEU A 55 -0.38 -1.24 7.77
N ILE A 56 -1.22 -0.51 7.07
CA ILE A 56 -0.98 -0.09 5.69
C ILE A 56 -0.67 1.40 5.72
N ILE A 57 0.45 1.79 5.11
CA ILE A 57 0.83 3.20 4.95
C ILE A 57 0.93 3.47 3.46
N ALA A 58 0.17 4.44 2.98
CA ALA A 58 0.20 4.85 1.58
C ALA A 58 0.48 6.35 1.50
N ALA A 59 1.47 6.71 0.71
CA ALA A 59 1.87 8.10 0.53
C ALA A 59 1.66 8.53 -0.93
N ASP A 60 0.86 9.57 -1.11
CA ASP A 60 0.59 10.25 -2.39
C ASP A 60 -0.01 9.33 -3.47
N VAL A 61 -0.84 8.37 -3.04
CA VAL A 61 -1.53 7.40 -3.91
C VAL A 61 -2.89 7.88 -4.43
N VAL A 62 -3.39 9.02 -3.93
CA VAL A 62 -4.65 9.63 -4.33
C VAL A 62 -4.38 10.70 -5.39
N TYR A 63 -4.32 10.28 -6.65
CA TYR A 63 -3.96 11.18 -7.76
C TYR A 63 -4.77 10.98 -9.03
N ASP A 64 -5.19 9.75 -9.34
CA ASP A 64 -5.97 9.42 -10.54
C ASP A 64 -7.33 8.85 -10.13
N THR A 65 -8.41 9.57 -10.46
CA THR A 65 -9.79 9.19 -10.13
C THR A 65 -10.20 7.85 -10.72
N ALA A 66 -9.64 7.45 -11.87
CA ALA A 66 -9.93 6.16 -12.49
C ALA A 66 -9.39 4.97 -11.68
N LEU A 67 -8.37 5.19 -10.84
CA LEU A 67 -7.73 4.15 -10.04
C LEU A 67 -8.26 4.07 -8.60
N LEU A 68 -8.99 5.10 -8.12
CA LEU A 68 -9.39 5.20 -6.71
C LEU A 68 -10.31 4.07 -6.25
N GLY A 69 -11.25 3.65 -7.10
CA GLY A 69 -12.12 2.51 -6.79
C GLY A 69 -11.33 1.22 -6.56
N SER A 70 -10.34 0.97 -7.41
CA SER A 70 -9.44 -0.18 -7.30
C SER A 70 -8.53 -0.09 -6.07
N LEU A 71 -7.94 1.09 -5.82
CA LEU A 71 -7.15 1.36 -4.61
C LEU A 71 -7.96 1.07 -3.33
N CYS A 72 -9.17 1.64 -3.22
CA CYS A 72 -10.04 1.44 -2.06
C CYS A 72 -10.43 -0.04 -1.89
N ARG A 73 -10.73 -0.75 -2.99
CA ARG A 73 -10.99 -2.20 -2.95
C ARG A 73 -9.79 -2.97 -2.39
N VAL A 74 -8.57 -2.67 -2.85
CA VAL A 74 -7.35 -3.32 -2.35
C VAL A 74 -7.12 -3.05 -0.86
N LEU A 75 -7.28 -1.79 -0.41
CA LEU A 75 -7.16 -1.44 1.00
C LEU A 75 -8.14 -2.21 1.87
N ARG A 76 -9.42 -2.33 1.46
CA ARG A 76 -10.43 -3.15 2.17
C ARG A 76 -10.02 -4.60 2.28
N LEU A 77 -9.63 -5.20 1.15
CA LEU A 77 -9.25 -6.61 1.11
C LEU A 77 -8.04 -6.88 2.00
N LEU A 78 -7.01 -6.04 1.94
CA LEU A 78 -5.82 -6.17 2.78
C LEU A 78 -6.14 -6.00 4.28
N LEU A 79 -6.98 -5.03 4.64
CA LEU A 79 -7.42 -4.84 6.03
C LEU A 79 -8.25 -6.03 6.52
N SER A 80 -9.07 -6.64 5.65
CA SER A 80 -9.89 -7.81 6.00
C SER A 80 -9.07 -9.07 6.29
N LEU A 81 -7.83 -9.14 5.79
CA LEU A 81 -6.91 -10.25 6.11
C LEU A 81 -6.32 -10.17 7.51
N SER A 82 -6.33 -8.97 8.12
CA SER A 82 -5.75 -8.82 9.44
C SER A 82 -6.62 -9.51 10.48
N HIS A 83 -5.97 -10.30 11.32
CA HIS A 83 -6.62 -10.94 12.47
C HIS A 83 -6.67 -10.01 13.69
N SER A 84 -6.12 -8.80 13.56
CA SER A 84 -6.05 -7.79 14.61
C SER A 84 -7.24 -6.84 14.52
N GLN A 85 -7.92 -6.60 15.65
CA GLN A 85 -8.94 -5.55 15.75
C GLN A 85 -8.37 -4.12 15.59
N ALA A 86 -7.05 -3.98 15.57
CA ALA A 86 -6.35 -2.71 15.41
C ALA A 86 -5.76 -2.52 13.99
N ALA A 87 -6.20 -3.29 13.00
CA ALA A 87 -5.78 -3.12 11.62
C ALA A 87 -6.15 -1.73 11.10
N ALA A 88 -5.19 -1.02 10.50
CA ALA A 88 -5.42 0.34 10.05
C ALA A 88 -4.72 0.64 8.72
N ALA A 89 -5.33 1.53 7.93
CA ALA A 89 -4.71 2.13 6.77
C ALA A 89 -4.56 3.64 7.00
N ILE A 90 -3.33 4.14 6.87
CA ILE A 90 -3.00 5.56 6.92
C ILE A 90 -2.64 5.99 5.50
N VAL A 91 -3.52 6.80 4.89
CA VAL A 91 -3.30 7.35 3.55
C VAL A 91 -2.99 8.84 3.70
N ALA A 92 -1.74 9.21 3.43
CA ALA A 92 -1.31 10.60 3.39
C ALA A 92 -1.18 11.02 1.92
N CYS A 93 -1.79 12.12 1.51
CA CYS A 93 -1.66 12.64 0.14
C CYS A 93 -1.60 14.16 0.15
N THR A 94 -0.97 14.74 -0.88
CA THR A 94 -1.06 16.19 -1.09
C THR A 94 -2.34 16.48 -1.85
N ARG A 95 -3.10 17.48 -1.40
CA ARG A 95 -4.26 17.99 -2.14
C ARG A 95 -3.78 18.71 -3.40
N ARG A 96 -3.70 17.99 -4.51
CA ARG A 96 -3.27 18.51 -5.82
C ARG A 96 -4.44 18.97 -6.69
N ASN A 97 -5.59 18.31 -6.55
CA ASN A 97 -6.85 18.65 -7.20
C ASN A 97 -7.99 18.27 -6.25
N GLU A 98 -8.99 19.14 -6.14
CA GLU A 98 -10.22 18.90 -5.36
C GLU A 98 -10.91 17.60 -5.80
N SER A 99 -11.02 17.40 -7.12
CA SER A 99 -11.80 16.29 -7.65
C SER A 99 -11.24 14.91 -7.30
N SER A 100 -9.93 14.78 -7.09
CA SER A 100 -9.31 13.51 -6.69
C SER A 100 -9.52 13.19 -5.21
N LEU A 101 -9.55 14.21 -4.34
CA LEU A 101 -9.78 14.02 -2.91
C LEU A 101 -11.26 13.73 -2.65
N ASP A 102 -12.16 14.51 -3.27
CA ASP A 102 -13.61 14.31 -3.16
C ASP A 102 -14.03 12.92 -3.65
N ALA A 103 -13.49 12.47 -4.80
CA ALA A 103 -13.74 11.14 -5.31
C ALA A 103 -13.21 10.04 -4.38
N PHE A 104 -12.06 10.27 -3.75
CA PHE A 104 -11.49 9.33 -2.79
C PHE A 104 -12.35 9.22 -1.54
N GLU A 105 -12.76 10.36 -0.96
CA GLU A 105 -13.68 10.41 0.18
C GLU A 105 -15.02 9.73 -0.12
N LEU A 106 -15.55 9.92 -1.34
CA LEU A 106 -16.75 9.21 -1.78
C LEU A 106 -16.56 7.69 -1.76
N HIS A 107 -15.45 7.19 -2.29
CA HIS A 107 -15.13 5.75 -2.25
C HIS A 107 -14.87 5.23 -0.83
N LEU A 108 -14.36 6.09 0.07
CA LEU A 108 -14.22 5.78 1.49
C LEU A 108 -15.56 5.75 2.22
N SER A 109 -16.53 6.59 1.87
CA SER A 109 -17.86 6.56 2.50
C SER A 109 -18.60 5.23 2.28
N GLN A 110 -18.19 4.50 1.24
CA GLN A 110 -18.72 3.19 0.90
C GLN A 110 -17.97 2.04 1.59
N PHE A 111 -17.00 2.31 2.49
CA PHE A 111 -16.06 1.32 3.08
C PHE A 111 -16.75 0.10 3.68
#